data_AF-A0A5B7JF74-F1
#
_entry.id   AF-A0A5B7JF74-F1
#
_cell.length_a   1.000
_cell.length_b   1.000
_cell.length_c   1.000
_cell.angle_alpha   90.00
_cell.angle_beta   90.00
_cell.angle_gamma   90.00
#
_symmetry.space_group_name_H-M   'P 1'
#
loop_
_entity.id
_entity.type
_entity.pdbx_description
1 polymer ?
#
loop_
_entity_poly.entity_id
_entity_poly.type
_entity_poly.pdbx_seq_one_letter_code
_entity_poly.pdbx_strand_id
1 'polypeptide(L)' 'MNLEDMTKVRHAIYMFVDLFGLSRFDKDCLIRFTLTVKKNYRRVPYHNWTHGFSVANAMYAIIKHNPKSFRPLEVRI' A
#
# COMPACT_ATOMS: atom_id res chain seq x y z
N MET A 1 9.55 -6.73 17.32
CA MET A 1 9.13 -6.26 15.98
C MET A 1 8.98 -7.49 15.10
N ASN A 2 7.79 -7.80 14.59
CA ASN A 2 7.60 -8.96 13.71
C ASN A 2 8.25 -8.65 12.34
N LEU A 3 9.26 -9.44 11.95
CA LEU A 3 9.99 -9.28 10.68
C LEU A 3 9.04 -9.35 9.48
N GLU A 4 8.02 -10.21 9.56
CA GLU A 4 7.02 -10.38 8.51
C GLU A 4 6.19 -9.11 8.27
N ASP A 5 5.84 -8.38 9.34
CA ASP A 5 5.06 -7.15 9.22
C ASP A 5 5.86 -6.01 8.58
N MET A 6 7.17 -5.96 8.82
CA MET A 6 8.02 -4.94 8.22
C MET A 6 8.25 -5.21 6.74
N THR A 7 8.31 -6.48 6.32
CA THR A 7 8.33 -6.86 4.91
C THR A 7 7.07 -6.36 4.19
N LYS A 8 5.88 -6.54 4.79
CA LYS A 8 4.60 -6.00 4.24
C LYS A 8 4.61 -4.47 4.12
N VAL A 9 5.17 -3.75 5.10
CA VAL A 9 5.34 -2.29 5.01
C VAL A 9 6.22 -1.89 3.83
N ARG A 10 7.37 -2.58 3.64
CA ARG A 10 8.26 -2.31 2.51
C ARG A 10 7.59 -2.58 1.16
N HIS A 11 6.83 -3.67 1.05
CA HIS A 11 6.07 -3.97 -0.16
C HIS A 11 4.95 -2.95 -0.42
N ALA A 12 4.24 -2.49 0.60
CA ALA A 12 3.24 -1.45 0.45
C ALA A 12 3.83 -0.14 -0.09
N ILE A 13 5.00 0.27 0.43
CA ILE A 13 5.73 1.43 -0.07
C ILE A 13 6.19 1.20 -1.51
N TYR A 14 6.74 0.02 -1.83
CA TYR A 14 7.15 -0.32 -3.18
C TYR A 14 5.99 -0.24 -4.18
N MET A 15 4.84 -0.84 -3.87
CA MET A 15 3.64 -0.79 -4.71
C MET A 15 3.19 0.65 -4.97
N PHE A 16 3.23 1.51 -3.94
CA PHE A 16 2.89 2.92 -4.08
C PHE A 16 3.85 3.65 -5.03
N VAL A 17 5.15 3.45 -4.85
CA VAL A 17 6.18 4.09 -5.69
C VAL A 17 6.11 3.58 -7.14
N ASP A 18 5.86 2.29 -7.34
CA ASP A 18 5.71 1.71 -8.69
C ASP A 18 4.48 2.26 -9.44
N LEU A 19 3.37 2.49 -8.73
CA LEU A 19 2.15 3.02 -9.34
C LEU A 19 2.18 4.54 -9.57
N PHE A 20 2.68 5.30 -8.60
CA PHE A 20 2.51 6.77 -8.58
C PHE A 20 3.82 7.55 -8.66
N GLY A 21 4.97 6.88 -8.55
CA GLY A 21 6.27 7.52 -8.44
C GLY A 21 6.46 8.28 -7.12
N LEU A 22 7.61 8.94 -7.00
CA LEU A 22 7.95 9.81 -5.85
C LEU A 22 8.01 11.30 -6.21
N SER A 23 7.79 11.67 -7.47
CA SER A 23 7.90 13.08 -7.90
C SER A 23 6.93 14.00 -7.16
N ARG A 24 5.82 13.46 -6.65
CA ARG A 24 4.76 14.21 -5.96
C ARG A 24 4.66 13.92 -4.46
N PHE A 25 5.50 13.01 -3.94
CA PHE A 25 5.39 12.53 -2.57
C PHE A 25 6.76 12.52 -1.90
N ASP A 26 6.84 13.15 -0.73
CA ASP A 26 8.01 13.01 0.13
C ASP A 26 8.11 11.57 0.66
N LYS A 27 9.29 10.97 0.52
CA LYS A 27 9.53 9.56 0.85
C LYS A 27 9.35 9.29 2.35
N ASP A 28 9.78 10.20 3.20
CA ASP A 28 9.66 10.03 4.66
C ASP A 28 8.21 10.21 5.12
N CYS A 29 7.46 11.08 4.48
CA CYS A 29 6.02 11.20 4.65
C CYS A 29 5.31 9.89 4.28
N LEU A 30 5.64 9.29 3.12
CA LEU A 30 5.07 8.00 2.70
C LEU A 30 5.39 6.89 3.70
N ILE A 31 6.64 6.78 4.17
CA ILE A 31 7.05 5.80 5.17
C ILE A 31 6.24 5.98 6.48
N ARG A 32 6.15 7.22 7.00
CA ARG A 32 5.40 7.52 8.22
C ARG A 32 3.91 7.26 8.06
N PHE A 33 3.35 7.56 6.88
CA PHE A 33 1.97 7.25 6.55
C PHE A 33 1.71 5.75 6.61
N THR A 34 2.51 4.92 5.91
CA THR A 34 2.33 3.46 5.91
C THR A 34 2.47 2.86 7.31
N LEU A 35 3.46 3.32 8.10
CA LEU A 35 3.63 2.89 9.49
C LEU A 35 2.44 3.32 10.37
N THR A 36 1.87 4.49 10.11
CA THR A 36 0.68 5.00 10.80
C THR A 36 -0.57 4.19 10.43
N VAL A 37 -0.74 3.80 9.18
CA VAL A 37 -1.83 2.89 8.78
C VAL A 37 -1.69 1.55 9.50
N LYS A 38 -0.51 0.92 9.45
CA LYS A 38 -0.23 -0.34 10.14
C LYS A 38 -0.56 -0.29 11.64
N LYS A 39 -0.05 0.72 12.37
CA LYS A 39 -0.20 0.79 13.83
C LYS A 39 -1.67 0.94 14.28
N ASN A 40 -2.54 1.46 13.41
CA ASN A 40 -3.93 1.71 13.73
C ASN A 40 -4.86 0.52 13.41
N TYR A 41 -4.37 -0.55 12.77
CA TYR A 41 -5.12 -1.80 12.69
C TYR A 41 -5.13 -2.51 14.05
N ARG A 42 -6.33 -2.93 14.48
CA ARG A 42 -6.52 -3.68 15.74
C ARG A 42 -6.07 -5.14 15.59
N ARG A 43 -5.69 -5.75 16.71
CA ARG A 43 -5.40 -7.20 16.79
C ARG A 43 -6.72 -7.98 16.84
N VAL A 44 -7.31 -8.21 15.67
CA VAL A 44 -8.53 -9.02 15.49
C VAL A 44 -8.24 -10.20 14.56
N PRO A 45 -9.05 -11.28 14.60
CA PRO A 45 -8.75 -12.51 13.86
C PRO A 45 -8.56 -12.33 12.34
N TYR A 46 -9.34 -11.42 11.73
CA TYR A 46 -9.34 -11.26 10.27
C TYR A 46 -9.09 -9.82 9.79
N HIS A 47 -9.92 -8.85 10.19
CA HIS A 47 -9.83 -7.45 9.75
C HIS A 47 -8.66 -6.67 10.40
N ASN A 48 -7.44 -7.20 10.22
CA ASN A 48 -6.19 -6.72 10.78
C ASN A 48 -5.25 -6.21 9.65
N TRP A 49 -4.03 -5.82 10.03
CA TRP A 49 -3.02 -5.31 9.09
C TRP A 49 -2.74 -6.26 7.93
N THR A 50 -2.66 -7.58 8.18
CA THR A 50 -2.40 -8.57 7.13
C THR A 50 -3.52 -8.56 6.09
N HIS A 51 -4.79 -8.50 6.52
CA HIS A 51 -5.91 -8.39 5.59
C HIS A 51 -5.87 -7.07 4.80
N GLY A 52 -5.67 -5.94 5.46
CA GLY A 52 -5.56 -4.63 4.80
C GLY A 52 -4.44 -4.60 3.75
N PHE A 53 -3.28 -5.19 4.07
CA PHE A 53 -2.19 -5.36 3.12
C PHE A 53 -2.58 -6.25 1.92
N SER A 54 -3.22 -7.40 2.16
CA SER A 54 -3.63 -8.30 1.08
C SER A 54 -4.60 -7.65 0.10
N VAL A 55 -5.53 -6.82 0.60
CA VAL A 55 -6.44 -6.03 -0.24
C VAL A 55 -5.67 -5.02 -1.09
N ALA A 56 -4.72 -4.28 -0.50
CA ALA A 56 -3.87 -3.35 -1.24
C ALA A 56 -3.03 -4.05 -2.32
N ASN A 57 -2.49 -5.24 -2.02
CA ASN A 57 -1.74 -6.06 -2.98
C ASN A 57 -2.62 -6.56 -4.14
N ALA A 58 -3.87 -6.97 -3.85
CA ALA A 58 -4.83 -7.33 -4.89
C ALA A 58 -5.14 -6.14 -5.80
N MET A 59 -5.37 -4.95 -5.23
CA MET A 59 -5.60 -3.74 -6.01
C MET A 59 -4.39 -3.34 -6.87
N TYR A 60 -3.17 -3.46 -6.34
CA TYR A 60 -1.95 -3.26 -7.11
C TYR A 60 -1.91 -4.17 -8.34
N ALA A 61 -2.16 -5.48 -8.16
CA ALA A 61 -2.20 -6.42 -9.29
C ALA A 61 -3.30 -6.05 -10.30
N ILE A 62 -4.51 -5.71 -9.84
CA ILE A 62 -5.61 -5.30 -10.72
C ILE A 62 -5.22 -4.08 -11.56
N ILE A 63 -4.66 -3.04 -10.93
CA ILE A 63 -4.26 -1.81 -11.63
C ILE A 63 -3.15 -2.10 -12.66
N LYS A 64 -2.14 -2.91 -12.28
CA LYS A 64 -1.02 -3.28 -13.19
C LYS A 64 -1.48 -4.08 -14.39
N HIS A 65 -2.48 -4.96 -14.23
CA HIS A 65 -2.95 -5.84 -15.30
C HIS A 65 -4.15 -5.27 -16.08
N ASN A 66 -4.77 -4.18 -15.62
CA ASN A 66 -5.95 -3.58 -16.26
C ASN A 66 -5.81 -2.06 -16.46
N PRO A 67 -4.79 -1.59 -17.21
CA PRO A 67 -4.46 -0.16 -17.32
C PRO A 67 -5.54 0.70 -18.03
N LYS A 68 -6.52 0.07 -18.68
CA LYS A 68 -7.61 0.76 -19.41
C LYS A 68 -8.94 0.73 -18.66
N SER A 69 -9.02 0.04 -17.53
CA SER A 69 -10.27 -0.11 -16.77
C SER A 69 -10.56 1.08 -15.85
N PHE A 70 -9.56 1.94 -15.61
CA PHE A 70 -9.65 3.06 -14.69
C PHE A 70 -9.38 4.37 -15.42
N ARG A 71 -10.09 5.42 -15.01
CA ARG A 71 -9.82 6.79 -15.44
C ARG A 71 -8.50 7.26 -14.83
N PRO A 72 -7.79 8.20 -15.46
CA PRO A 72 -6.52 8.71 -14.92
C PRO A 72 -6.63 9.13 -13.45
N LEU A 73 -7.66 9.87 -13.04
CA LEU A 73 -7.81 10.33 -11.66
C LEU A 73 -7.98 9.18 -10.63
N GLU A 74 -8.40 7.99 -11.06
CA GLU A 74 -8.60 6.84 -10.18
C GLU A 74 -7.30 6.07 -9.90
N VAL A 75 -6.30 6.19 -10.77
CA VAL A 75 -5.04 5.41 -10.71
C VAL A 75 -3.77 6.22 -10.97
N ARG A 76 -3.89 7.53 -11.18
CA ARG A 76 -2.79 8.49 -11.37
C ARG A 76 -3.15 9.77 -10.62
N ILE A 77 -2.44 10.02 -9.52
CA ILE A 77 -2.65 11.20 -8.68
C ILE A 77 -1.70 12.31 -9.08
#